data_AF-A0A837R9W3-F1
#
_entry.id   AF-A0A837R9W3-F1
#
_cell.length_a   1.000
_cell.length_b   1.000
_cell.length_c   1.000
_cell.angle_alpha   90.00
_cell.angle_beta   90.00
_cell.angle_gamma   90.00
#
_symmetry.space_group_name_H-M   'P 1'
#
loop_
_entity.id
_entity.type
_entity.pdbx_description
1 polymer ?
#
loop_
_entity_poly.entity_id
_entity_poly.type
_entity_poly.pdbx_seq_one_letter_code
_entity_poly.pdbx_strand_id
1 'polypeptide(L)'
;MLEVKTMIKVHELSDDFRWVAVNNYTENDYHQLVTDEHVTDEMLGYATDQHERGRLEYDAKSAITTIIFDVVTEDAEEGTYTAQVSFMLIDHTLLTFTTDNTIFVEDMLADEIDADWEDVLHPYDHIFNVLYKLSRQYFSAINKINKQRQDIQLKMKKQIQRSVIIQLMDLETTLVYFLTSLKSNNDMLQSLKRFVPVKFSAAQLERLDDIIVEAQQGLEMANIASDIIGRVSNAYSNILDNSLNNTMWVLTIFSIVLTMPNIVFGFFGQNVDLPFMKNPFGWEITVVIAVALCALTIWLLRRNSFRK
;
A
#
# COMPACT_ATOMS: atom_id res chain seq x y z
N MET A 1 4.55 42.96 -5.52
CA MET A 1 3.23 42.49 -5.08
C MET A 1 2.86 41.34 -5.98
N LEU A 2 3.10 40.11 -5.52
CA LEU A 2 2.51 38.94 -6.14
C LEU A 2 1.05 38.93 -5.68
N GLU A 3 0.11 38.97 -6.61
CA GLU A 3 -1.29 38.69 -6.32
C GLU A 3 -1.35 37.31 -5.66
N VAL A 4 -1.66 37.27 -4.36
CA VAL A 4 -1.98 36.03 -3.67
C VAL A 4 -3.34 35.63 -4.22
N LYS A 5 -3.32 34.65 -5.12
CA LYS A 5 -4.51 34.10 -5.76
C LYS A 5 -5.35 33.46 -4.66
N THR A 6 -6.47 34.08 -4.31
CA THR A 6 -7.45 33.50 -3.38
C THR A 6 -7.87 32.15 -3.93
N MET A 7 -7.65 31.08 -3.16
CA MET A 7 -7.96 29.70 -3.57
C MET A 7 -9.35 29.25 -3.09
N ILE A 8 -10.18 30.21 -2.67
CA ILE A 8 -11.59 30.01 -2.36
C ILE A 8 -12.42 30.31 -3.62
N LYS A 9 -13.22 29.34 -4.05
CA LYS A 9 -14.24 29.52 -5.10
C LYS A 9 -15.63 29.36 -4.50
N VAL A 10 -16.55 30.22 -4.89
CA VAL A 10 -17.95 30.17 -4.43
C VAL A 10 -18.85 29.85 -5.61
N HIS A 11 -19.71 28.85 -5.42
CA HIS A 11 -20.65 28.31 -6.37
C HIS A 11 -22.05 28.29 -5.76
N GLU A 12 -23.09 28.45 -6.57
CA GLU A 12 -24.45 28.14 -6.12
C GLU A 12 -24.69 26.64 -6.29
N LEU A 13 -25.22 26.01 -5.26
CA LEU A 13 -25.52 24.57 -5.25
C LEU A 13 -27.02 24.35 -5.56
N SER A 14 -27.87 25.20 -5.00
CA SER A 14 -29.30 25.32 -5.32
C SER A 14 -29.82 26.69 -4.86
N ASP A 15 -31.10 26.98 -5.09
CA ASP A 15 -31.75 28.22 -4.61
C ASP A 15 -31.53 28.48 -3.11
N ASP A 16 -31.38 27.41 -2.31
CA ASP A 16 -31.27 27.46 -0.85
C ASP A 16 -29.86 27.12 -0.34
N PHE A 17 -28.91 26.72 -1.19
CA PHE A 17 -27.59 26.24 -0.75
C PHE A 17 -26.46 26.80 -1.60
N ARG A 18 -25.35 27.14 -0.93
CA ARG A 18 -24.09 27.56 -1.58
C ARG A 18 -22.98 26.54 -1.34
N TRP A 19 -22.02 26.49 -2.26
CA TRP A 19 -20.81 25.68 -2.14
C TRP A 19 -19.56 26.57 -2.17
N VAL A 20 -18.70 26.41 -1.17
CA VAL A 20 -17.43 27.10 -1.02
C VAL A 20 -16.30 26.07 -1.13
N ALA A 21 -15.60 26.07 -2.26
CA ALA A 21 -14.44 25.21 -2.48
C ALA A 21 -13.16 25.91 -1.98
N VAL A 22 -12.47 25.28 -1.04
CA VAL A 22 -11.22 25.76 -0.43
C VAL A 22 -10.10 24.81 -0.83
N ASN A 23 -9.23 25.25 -1.74
CA ASN A 23 -8.05 24.50 -2.13
C ASN A 23 -6.80 25.04 -1.42
N ASN A 24 -5.98 24.16 -0.86
CA ASN A 24 -4.74 24.50 -0.14
C ASN A 24 -4.93 25.66 0.84
N TYR A 25 -5.71 25.43 1.90
CA TYR A 25 -5.97 26.42 2.94
C TYR A 25 -4.69 27.15 3.38
N THR A 26 -4.77 28.49 3.44
CA THR A 26 -3.71 29.36 3.96
C THR A 26 -4.24 30.28 5.06
N GLU A 27 -3.33 30.83 5.87
CA GLU A 27 -3.68 31.83 6.90
C GLU A 27 -4.42 33.07 6.35
N ASN A 28 -4.27 33.38 5.06
CA ASN A 28 -5.00 34.49 4.44
C ASN A 28 -6.49 34.18 4.26
N ASP A 29 -6.85 32.89 4.15
CA ASP A 29 -8.22 32.41 4.00
C ASP A 29 -8.95 32.35 5.35
N TYR A 30 -8.20 32.32 6.46
CA TYR A 30 -8.72 32.21 7.83
C TYR A 30 -9.83 33.22 8.12
N HIS A 31 -9.57 34.51 7.81
CA HIS A 31 -10.53 35.57 8.13
C HIS A 31 -11.86 35.37 7.39
N GLN A 32 -11.83 34.98 6.12
CA GLN A 32 -13.03 34.73 5.32
C GLN A 32 -13.79 33.52 5.87
N LEU A 33 -13.09 32.42 6.17
CA LEU A 33 -13.73 31.19 6.64
C LEU A 33 -14.35 31.33 8.04
N VAL A 34 -13.65 31.99 8.97
CA VAL A 34 -14.13 32.13 10.36
C VAL A 34 -15.14 33.26 10.50
N THR A 35 -14.94 34.38 9.80
CA THR A 35 -15.80 35.57 9.96
C THR A 35 -17.03 35.51 9.07
N ASP A 36 -16.87 35.11 7.80
CA ASP A 36 -17.95 35.20 6.81
C ASP A 36 -18.72 33.87 6.72
N GLU A 37 -18.00 32.74 6.72
CA GLU A 37 -18.59 31.39 6.65
C GLU A 37 -18.83 30.75 8.04
N HIS A 38 -18.51 31.46 9.12
CA HIS A 38 -18.79 31.06 10.51
C HIS A 38 -18.18 29.70 10.92
N VAL A 39 -17.09 29.30 10.27
CA VAL A 39 -16.32 28.10 10.65
C VAL A 39 -15.67 28.30 12.01
N THR A 40 -15.74 27.31 12.90
CA THR A 40 -15.02 27.36 14.18
C THR A 40 -13.55 26.97 14.02
N ASP A 41 -12.67 27.52 14.86
CA ASP A 41 -11.23 27.19 14.87
C ASP A 41 -10.98 25.68 14.97
N GLU A 42 -11.76 25.01 15.82
CA GLU A 42 -11.67 23.56 16.02
C GLU A 42 -12.02 22.78 14.74
N MET A 43 -13.11 23.14 14.07
CA MET A 43 -13.54 22.47 12.84
C MET A 43 -12.60 22.77 11.67
N LEU A 44 -12.07 23.99 11.59
CA LEU A 44 -11.05 24.34 10.59
C LEU A 44 -9.76 23.53 10.80
N GLY A 45 -9.33 23.36 12.06
CA GLY A 45 -8.18 22.52 12.40
C GLY A 45 -8.37 21.07 11.94
N TYR A 46 -9.54 20.48 12.19
CA TYR A 46 -9.85 19.13 11.73
C TYR A 46 -9.92 19.01 10.21
N ALA A 47 -10.48 19.99 9.52
CA ALA A 47 -10.63 19.95 8.07
C ALA A 47 -9.30 20.14 7.29
N THR A 48 -8.29 20.73 7.94
CA THR A 48 -7.02 21.10 7.29
C THR A 48 -5.82 20.25 7.72
N ASP A 49 -5.93 19.45 8.79
CA ASP A 49 -4.86 18.56 9.24
C ASP A 49 -4.73 17.33 8.33
N GLN A 50 -3.75 17.33 7.43
CA GLN A 50 -3.50 16.27 6.45
C GLN A 50 -3.23 14.87 7.02
N HIS A 51 -2.98 14.73 8.32
CA HIS A 51 -2.74 13.44 8.97
C HIS A 51 -3.97 12.88 9.70
N GLU A 52 -5.11 13.56 9.57
CA GLU A 52 -6.35 13.14 10.18
C GLU A 52 -6.89 11.87 9.49
N ARG A 53 -7.73 11.12 10.21
CA ARG A 53 -8.36 9.92 9.67
C ARG A 53 -9.82 10.18 9.33
N GLY A 54 -10.33 9.48 8.33
CA GLY A 54 -11.74 9.55 7.96
C GLY A 54 -12.68 9.37 9.17
N ARG A 55 -13.44 10.41 9.51
CA ARG A 55 -14.32 10.47 10.68
C ARG A 55 -15.43 11.49 10.47
N LEU A 56 -16.46 11.39 11.30
CA LEU A 56 -17.57 12.32 11.35
C LEU A 56 -17.45 13.15 12.63
N GLU A 57 -17.33 14.47 12.48
CA GLU A 57 -17.33 15.40 13.60
C GLU A 57 -18.59 16.28 13.58
N TYR A 58 -19.10 16.58 14.76
CA TYR A 58 -20.27 17.45 14.93
C TYR A 58 -20.09 18.39 16.11
N ASP A 59 -20.09 19.69 15.82
CA ASP A 59 -20.18 20.72 16.87
C ASP A 59 -21.65 21.05 17.14
N ALA A 60 -22.18 20.55 18.26
CA ALA A 60 -23.55 20.82 18.66
C ALA A 60 -23.84 22.29 18.99
N LYS A 61 -22.83 23.11 19.31
CA LYS A 61 -23.02 24.53 19.63
C LYS A 61 -23.23 25.37 18.37
N SER A 62 -22.46 25.05 17.34
CA SER A 62 -22.42 25.78 16.07
C SER A 62 -23.19 25.06 14.95
N ALA A 63 -23.78 23.89 15.26
CA ALA A 63 -24.47 23.01 14.31
C ALA A 63 -23.64 22.62 13.07
N ILE A 64 -22.31 22.55 13.22
CA ILE A 64 -21.38 22.24 12.12
C ILE A 64 -21.21 20.73 12.04
N THR A 65 -21.41 20.17 10.84
CA THR A 65 -21.12 18.77 10.55
C THR A 65 -19.93 18.68 9.61
N THR A 66 -18.87 17.98 10.02
CA THR A 66 -17.65 17.79 9.21
C THR A 66 -17.46 16.32 8.90
N ILE A 67 -17.45 15.98 7.62
CA ILE A 67 -17.13 14.65 7.10
C ILE A 67 -15.70 14.70 6.60
N ILE A 68 -14.82 13.92 7.21
CA ILE A 68 -13.46 13.70 6.73
C ILE A 68 -13.44 12.35 6.03
N PHE A 69 -12.94 12.31 4.80
CA PHE A 69 -12.91 11.10 3.97
C PHE A 69 -11.57 10.95 3.25
N ASP A 70 -11.00 9.76 3.34
CA ASP A 70 -9.73 9.47 2.69
C ASP A 70 -9.97 9.02 1.24
N VAL A 71 -9.29 9.68 0.29
CA VAL A 71 -9.36 9.39 -1.14
C VAL A 71 -8.04 8.83 -1.65
N VAL A 72 -8.09 8.05 -2.73
CA VAL A 72 -6.87 7.61 -3.41
C VAL A 72 -6.36 8.72 -4.30
N THR A 73 -5.08 9.03 -4.19
CA THR A 73 -4.40 9.98 -5.08
C THR A 73 -3.06 9.42 -5.57
N GLU A 74 -2.49 10.07 -6.59
CA GLU A 74 -1.20 9.72 -7.17
C GLU A 74 -0.30 10.96 -7.18
N ASP A 75 0.91 10.81 -6.64
CA ASP A 75 1.98 11.79 -6.73
C ASP A 75 3.18 11.19 -7.49
N ALA A 76 3.97 12.06 -8.15
CA ALA A 76 5.11 11.63 -8.96
C ALA A 76 6.27 11.07 -8.11
N GLU A 77 6.44 11.57 -6.88
CA GLU A 77 7.49 11.16 -5.95
C GLU A 77 7.00 10.04 -5.01
N GLU A 78 5.78 10.18 -4.44
CA GLU A 78 5.24 9.24 -3.45
C GLU A 78 4.49 8.05 -4.07
N GLY A 79 4.15 8.12 -5.36
CA GLY A 79 3.37 7.09 -6.04
C GLY A 79 1.89 7.15 -5.65
N THR A 80 1.22 6.00 -5.57
CA THR A 80 -0.20 5.94 -5.19
C THR A 80 -0.34 5.84 -3.67
N TYR A 81 -1.08 6.76 -3.05
CA TYR A 81 -1.29 6.83 -1.61
C TYR A 81 -2.70 7.35 -1.29
N THR A 82 -3.02 7.54 -0.01
CA THR A 82 -4.29 8.12 0.43
C THR A 82 -4.11 9.52 1.02
N ALA A 83 -5.02 10.41 0.69
CA ALA A 83 -5.05 11.78 1.18
C ALA A 83 -6.48 12.13 1.58
N GLN A 84 -6.66 13.03 2.52
CA GLN A 84 -7.99 13.40 2.99
C GLN A 84 -8.66 14.47 2.12
N VAL A 85 -9.98 14.45 2.16
CA VAL A 85 -10.86 15.54 1.75
C VAL A 85 -11.89 15.75 2.85
N SER A 86 -12.21 17.00 3.15
CA SER A 86 -13.24 17.33 4.14
C SER A 86 -14.43 18.01 3.48
N PHE A 87 -15.62 17.57 3.85
CA PHE A 87 -16.90 18.20 3.52
C PHE A 87 -17.51 18.73 4.81
N MET A 88 -17.68 20.04 4.90
CA MET A 88 -18.22 20.70 6.08
C MET A 88 -19.54 21.36 5.74
N LEU A 89 -20.59 21.05 6.49
CA LEU A 89 -21.89 21.66 6.33
C LEU A 89 -22.15 22.60 7.52
N ILE A 90 -22.39 23.88 7.19
CA ILE A 90 -22.73 24.94 8.13
C ILE A 90 -23.98 25.64 7.58
N ASP A 91 -25.10 25.56 8.30
CA ASP A 91 -26.39 26.11 7.86
C ASP A 91 -26.74 25.71 6.41
N HIS A 92 -26.62 26.66 5.48
CA HIS A 92 -26.92 26.52 4.05
C HIS A 92 -25.66 26.56 3.17
N THR A 93 -24.49 26.36 3.76
CA THR A 93 -23.19 26.36 3.07
C THR A 93 -22.52 25.00 3.19
N LEU A 94 -22.18 24.41 2.04
CA LEU A 94 -21.22 23.32 1.94
C LEU A 94 -19.82 23.90 1.72
N LEU A 95 -18.87 23.61 2.59
CA LEU A 95 -17.46 23.88 2.37
C LEU A 95 -16.73 22.58 2.03
N THR A 96 -15.85 22.62 1.03
CA THR A 96 -14.96 21.50 0.71
C THR A 96 -13.51 21.92 0.87
N PHE A 97 -12.72 21.13 1.59
CA PHE A 97 -11.30 21.38 1.81
C PHE A 97 -10.47 20.35 1.05
N THR A 98 -9.70 20.81 0.09
CA THR A 98 -8.82 19.98 -0.75
C THR A 98 -7.38 20.51 -0.76
N THR A 99 -6.47 19.68 -1.27
CA THR A 99 -5.08 20.03 -1.58
C THR A 99 -4.86 19.92 -3.09
N ASP A 100 -3.69 20.33 -3.60
CA ASP A 100 -3.36 20.12 -5.02
C ASP A 100 -3.54 18.66 -5.45
N ASN A 101 -3.26 17.71 -4.57
CA ASN A 101 -3.34 16.27 -4.86
C ASN A 101 -4.77 15.72 -4.72
N THR A 102 -5.72 16.50 -4.18
CA THR A 102 -7.12 16.09 -4.00
C THR A 102 -8.14 17.03 -4.67
N ILE A 103 -7.68 18.02 -5.43
CA ILE A 103 -8.53 19.02 -6.11
C ILE A 103 -9.50 18.38 -7.11
N PHE A 104 -9.17 17.20 -7.65
CA PHE A 104 -10.07 16.44 -8.54
C PHE A 104 -11.43 16.12 -7.90
N VAL A 105 -11.52 16.13 -6.56
CA VAL A 105 -12.78 15.93 -5.86
C VAL A 105 -13.71 17.13 -6.02
N GLU A 106 -13.18 18.34 -6.15
CA GLU A 106 -13.97 19.54 -6.50
C GLU A 106 -14.58 19.37 -7.89
N ASP A 107 -13.79 18.93 -8.87
CA ASP A 107 -14.28 18.69 -10.24
C ASP A 107 -15.37 17.62 -10.25
N MET A 108 -15.20 16.53 -9.48
CA MET A 108 -16.21 15.47 -9.35
C MET A 108 -17.52 15.97 -8.72
N LEU A 109 -17.44 16.93 -7.81
CA LEU A 109 -18.61 17.54 -7.18
C LEU A 109 -19.29 18.53 -8.13
N ALA A 110 -18.51 19.35 -8.86
CA ALA A 110 -19.01 20.26 -9.87
C ALA A 110 -19.76 19.52 -10.99
N ASP A 111 -19.17 18.43 -11.52
CA ASP A 111 -19.80 17.59 -12.54
C ASP A 111 -21.14 16.99 -12.06
N GLU A 112 -21.25 16.69 -10.77
CA GLU A 112 -22.48 16.16 -10.17
C GLU A 112 -23.56 17.24 -9.99
N ILE A 113 -23.16 18.47 -9.67
CA ILE A 113 -24.06 19.62 -9.54
C ILE A 113 -24.62 20.02 -10.91
N ASP A 114 -23.76 20.11 -11.93
CA ASP A 114 -24.16 20.49 -13.30
C ASP A 114 -25.10 19.47 -13.95
N ALA A 115 -24.98 18.19 -13.59
CA ALA A 115 -25.77 17.12 -14.18
C ALA A 115 -27.24 17.08 -13.72
N ASP A 116 -27.55 17.59 -12.52
CA ASP A 116 -28.85 17.35 -11.86
C ASP A 116 -29.43 18.59 -11.16
N TRP A 117 -29.11 19.80 -11.66
CA TRP A 117 -29.39 21.07 -10.99
C TRP A 117 -30.88 21.34 -10.65
N GLU A 118 -31.84 20.70 -11.33
CA GLU A 118 -33.29 20.91 -11.15
C GLU A 118 -33.94 20.03 -10.06
N ASP A 119 -33.32 18.92 -9.64
CA ASP A 119 -33.93 17.91 -8.75
C ASP A 119 -33.29 17.83 -7.35
N VAL A 120 -32.36 18.75 -7.03
CA VAL A 120 -31.55 18.68 -5.80
C VAL A 120 -32.25 19.36 -4.63
N LEU A 121 -32.46 18.60 -3.55
CA LEU A 121 -33.09 19.09 -2.32
C LEU A 121 -32.06 19.40 -1.22
N HIS A 122 -30.88 18.76 -1.22
CA HIS A 122 -29.89 18.94 -0.15
C HIS A 122 -28.43 18.64 -0.57
N PRO A 123 -27.42 19.34 0.00
CA PRO A 123 -25.99 19.04 -0.23
C PRO A 123 -25.55 17.58 -0.07
N TYR A 124 -26.29 16.79 0.72
CA TYR A 124 -25.94 15.38 0.94
C TYR A 124 -26.17 14.52 -0.30
N ASP A 125 -27.08 14.90 -1.19
CA ASP A 125 -27.35 14.16 -2.42
C ASP A 125 -26.10 14.11 -3.30
N HIS A 126 -25.45 15.26 -3.50
CA HIS A 126 -24.19 15.36 -4.24
C HIS A 126 -23.02 14.74 -3.49
N ILE A 127 -22.86 15.01 -2.19
CA ILE A 127 -21.77 14.42 -1.39
C ILE A 127 -21.82 12.90 -1.47
N PHE A 128 -23.00 12.28 -1.33
CA PHE A 128 -23.14 10.83 -1.39
C PHE A 128 -22.80 10.26 -2.78
N ASN A 129 -23.17 10.95 -3.85
CA ASN A 129 -22.78 10.54 -5.20
C ASN A 129 -21.26 10.64 -5.42
N VAL A 130 -20.62 11.68 -4.90
CA VAL A 130 -19.15 11.81 -4.93
C VAL A 130 -18.49 10.73 -4.07
N LEU A 131 -18.93 10.53 -2.83
CA LEU A 131 -18.40 9.48 -1.94
C LEU A 131 -18.55 8.07 -2.55
N TYR A 132 -19.66 7.79 -3.25
CA TYR A 132 -19.82 6.54 -4.00
C TYR A 132 -18.71 6.36 -5.06
N LYS A 133 -18.48 7.39 -5.88
CA LYS A 133 -17.44 7.36 -6.92
C LYS A 133 -16.04 7.22 -6.28
N LEU A 134 -15.75 7.93 -5.18
CA LEU A 134 -14.49 7.87 -4.45
C LEU A 134 -14.23 6.49 -3.83
N SER A 135 -15.25 5.86 -3.22
CA SER A 135 -15.15 4.49 -2.70
C SER A 135 -14.74 3.50 -3.79
N ARG A 136 -15.25 3.65 -5.01
CA ARG A 136 -14.86 2.78 -6.14
C ARG A 136 -13.48 3.06 -6.71
N GLN A 137 -12.89 4.25 -6.50
CA GLN A 137 -11.52 4.53 -6.96
C GLN A 137 -10.51 3.56 -6.32
N TYR A 138 -10.74 3.15 -5.06
CA TYR A 138 -9.94 2.12 -4.40
C TYR A 138 -9.89 0.81 -5.19
N PHE A 139 -10.95 0.44 -5.91
CA PHE A 139 -10.97 -0.82 -6.65
C PHE A 139 -9.94 -0.80 -7.78
N SER A 140 -9.86 0.31 -8.50
CA SER A 140 -8.87 0.52 -9.56
C SER A 140 -7.46 0.48 -8.98
N ALA A 141 -7.23 1.16 -7.85
CA ALA A 141 -5.94 1.22 -7.19
C ALA A 141 -5.47 -0.16 -6.68
N ILE A 142 -6.36 -0.91 -6.03
CA ILE A 142 -6.09 -2.28 -5.56
C ILE A 142 -5.81 -3.22 -6.76
N ASN A 143 -6.53 -3.06 -7.87
CA ASN A 143 -6.28 -3.83 -9.09
C ASN A 143 -4.92 -3.50 -9.72
N LYS A 144 -4.48 -2.24 -9.70
CA LYS A 144 -3.14 -1.81 -10.12
C LYS A 144 -2.06 -2.49 -9.28
N ILE A 145 -2.21 -2.51 -7.95
CA ILE A 145 -1.31 -3.22 -7.03
C ILE A 145 -1.28 -4.72 -7.32
N ASN A 146 -2.44 -5.35 -7.50
CA ASN A 146 -2.53 -6.77 -7.83
C ASN A 146 -1.81 -7.11 -9.14
N LYS A 147 -1.90 -6.24 -10.15
CA LYS A 147 -1.19 -6.39 -11.41
C LYS A 147 0.33 -6.25 -11.23
N GLN A 148 0.78 -5.22 -10.51
CA GLN A 148 2.19 -5.03 -10.18
C GLN A 148 2.77 -6.23 -9.42
N ARG A 149 2.03 -6.77 -8.44
CA ARG A 149 2.40 -8.00 -7.75
C ARG A 149 2.58 -9.16 -8.73
N GLN A 150 1.63 -9.38 -9.65
CA GLN A 150 1.73 -10.45 -10.65
C GLN A 150 2.98 -10.28 -11.54
N ASP A 151 3.29 -9.06 -11.94
CA ASP A 151 4.50 -8.76 -12.73
C ASP A 151 5.78 -9.07 -11.94
N ILE A 152 5.81 -8.71 -10.64
CA ILE A 152 6.91 -9.07 -9.73
C ILE A 152 7.04 -10.60 -9.63
N GLN A 153 5.92 -11.31 -9.43
CA GLN A 153 5.89 -12.78 -9.38
C GLN A 153 6.41 -13.44 -10.67
N LEU A 154 6.12 -12.88 -11.83
CA LEU A 154 6.64 -13.39 -13.10
C LEU A 154 8.16 -13.16 -13.24
N LYS A 155 8.67 -12.01 -12.77
CA LYS A 155 10.12 -11.75 -12.73
C LYS A 155 10.83 -12.72 -11.78
N MET A 156 10.22 -13.04 -10.64
CA MET A 156 10.76 -13.99 -9.65
C MET A 156 10.99 -15.39 -10.21
N LYS A 157 10.11 -15.87 -11.09
CA LYS A 157 10.26 -17.19 -11.74
C LYS A 157 11.53 -17.28 -12.59
N LYS A 158 12.06 -16.14 -13.06
CA LYS A 158 13.25 -16.09 -13.91
C LYS A 158 14.54 -15.95 -13.10
N GLN A 159 14.56 -15.07 -12.10
CA GLN A 159 15.75 -14.80 -11.29
C GLN A 159 15.40 -14.44 -9.85
N ILE A 160 16.19 -14.97 -8.91
CA ILE A 160 16.10 -14.65 -7.50
C ILE A 160 16.99 -13.42 -7.20
N GLN A 161 16.39 -12.32 -6.75
CA GLN A 161 17.04 -11.04 -6.43
C GLN A 161 16.41 -10.41 -5.17
N ARG A 162 17.23 -9.83 -4.30
CA ARG A 162 16.74 -9.14 -3.07
C ARG A 162 15.79 -7.96 -3.37
N SER A 163 15.95 -7.31 -4.52
CA SER A 163 15.12 -6.20 -4.98
C SER A 163 13.63 -6.55 -5.12
N VAL A 164 13.30 -7.83 -5.29
CA VAL A 164 11.91 -8.30 -5.34
C VAL A 164 11.21 -8.14 -3.99
N ILE A 165 11.88 -8.46 -2.88
CA ILE A 165 11.29 -8.33 -1.54
C ILE A 165 10.96 -6.86 -1.27
N ILE A 166 11.87 -5.96 -1.63
CA ILE A 166 11.67 -4.52 -1.46
C ILE A 166 10.44 -4.07 -2.25
N GLN A 167 10.32 -4.47 -3.53
CA GLN A 167 9.13 -4.15 -4.34
C GLN A 167 7.83 -4.71 -3.73
N LEU A 168 7.85 -5.92 -3.16
CA LEU A 168 6.66 -6.49 -2.49
C LEU A 168 6.31 -5.72 -1.21
N MET A 169 7.32 -5.30 -0.45
CA MET A 169 7.17 -4.51 0.77
C MET A 169 6.58 -3.12 0.46
N ASP A 170 6.99 -2.49 -0.65
CA ASP A 170 6.42 -1.22 -1.09
C ASP A 170 4.92 -1.37 -1.40
N LEU A 171 4.53 -2.42 -2.14
CA LEU A 171 3.12 -2.73 -2.40
C LEU A 171 2.32 -3.04 -1.13
N GLU A 172 2.92 -3.77 -0.19
CA GLU A 172 2.31 -4.08 1.11
C GLU A 172 2.08 -2.81 1.92
N THR A 173 3.05 -1.89 1.92
CA THR A 173 2.95 -0.60 2.60
C THR A 173 1.80 0.23 2.04
N THR A 174 1.69 0.35 0.70
CA THR A 174 0.55 1.03 0.07
C THR A 174 -0.79 0.39 0.44
N LEU A 175 -0.88 -0.94 0.48
CA LEU A 175 -2.12 -1.63 0.90
C LEU A 175 -2.47 -1.38 2.37
N VAL A 176 -1.49 -1.22 3.26
CA VAL A 176 -1.75 -0.88 4.66
C VAL A 176 -2.39 0.51 4.77
N TYR A 177 -1.92 1.49 3.99
CA TYR A 177 -2.57 2.81 3.90
C TYR A 177 -4.02 2.66 3.39
N PHE A 178 -4.23 1.92 2.29
CA PHE A 178 -5.58 1.71 1.75
C PHE A 178 -6.50 1.02 2.75
N LEU A 179 -6.02 -0.02 3.45
CA LEU A 179 -6.79 -0.73 4.48
C LEU A 179 -7.18 0.19 5.63
N THR A 180 -6.26 1.04 6.06
CA THR A 180 -6.50 2.01 7.14
C THR A 180 -7.56 3.02 6.73
N SER A 181 -7.42 3.59 5.54
CA SER A 181 -8.36 4.58 4.98
C SER A 181 -9.73 3.99 4.68
N LEU A 182 -9.80 2.83 4.02
CA LEU A 182 -11.07 2.13 3.77
C LEU A 182 -11.80 1.78 5.06
N LYS A 183 -11.07 1.33 6.08
CA LYS A 183 -11.66 1.04 7.39
C LYS A 183 -12.20 2.30 8.04
N SER A 184 -11.42 3.38 8.08
CA SER A 184 -11.83 4.66 8.66
C SER A 184 -13.06 5.23 7.95
N ASN A 185 -13.04 5.22 6.62
CA ASN A 185 -14.17 5.64 5.78
C ASN A 185 -15.42 4.82 6.06
N ASN A 186 -15.30 3.48 6.14
CA ASN A 186 -16.43 2.61 6.46
C ASN A 186 -17.00 2.88 7.87
N ASP A 187 -16.13 3.06 8.87
CA ASP A 187 -16.54 3.38 10.24
C ASP A 187 -17.22 4.76 10.30
N MET A 188 -16.71 5.74 9.56
CA MET A 188 -17.32 7.06 9.38
C MET A 188 -18.71 6.97 8.73
N LEU A 189 -18.85 6.28 7.60
CA LEU A 189 -20.12 6.12 6.89
C LEU A 189 -21.18 5.42 7.76
N GLN A 190 -20.78 4.41 8.53
CA GLN A 190 -21.67 3.76 9.50
C GLN A 190 -22.10 4.71 10.63
N SER A 191 -21.21 5.60 11.05
CA SER A 191 -21.50 6.62 12.07
C SER A 191 -22.45 7.67 11.51
N LEU A 192 -22.24 8.10 10.27
CA LEU A 192 -23.11 9.00 9.52
C LEU A 192 -24.52 8.42 9.37
N LYS A 193 -24.64 7.13 9.06
CA LYS A 193 -25.96 6.46 8.97
C LYS A 193 -26.76 6.50 10.28
N ARG A 194 -26.08 6.52 11.42
CA ARG A 194 -26.71 6.57 12.76
C ARG A 194 -26.78 7.99 13.32
N PHE A 195 -26.35 8.98 12.55
CA PHE A 195 -26.18 10.34 13.01
C PHE A 195 -27.55 11.02 13.17
N VAL A 196 -27.92 11.28 14.43
CA VAL A 196 -29.24 11.79 14.82
C VAL A 196 -29.49 13.25 14.42
N PRO A 197 -28.51 14.17 14.46
CA PRO A 197 -28.74 15.58 14.12
C PRO A 197 -29.25 15.81 12.69
N VAL A 198 -28.96 14.90 11.76
CA VAL A 198 -29.40 14.98 10.37
C VAL A 198 -30.45 13.91 10.09
N LYS A 199 -31.60 14.32 9.54
CA LYS A 199 -32.63 13.39 9.08
C LYS A 199 -32.52 13.17 7.59
N PHE A 200 -31.85 12.10 7.21
CA PHE A 200 -31.74 11.68 5.81
C PHE A 200 -33.09 11.22 5.26
N SER A 201 -33.34 11.53 3.98
CA SER A 201 -34.46 10.97 3.22
C SER A 201 -34.28 9.47 2.99
N ALA A 202 -35.36 8.77 2.57
CA ALA A 202 -35.26 7.35 2.25
C ALA A 202 -34.26 7.08 1.10
N ALA A 203 -34.24 7.93 0.08
CA ALA A 203 -33.31 7.84 -1.04
C ALA A 203 -31.86 8.08 -0.60
N GLN A 204 -31.63 9.07 0.29
CA GLN A 204 -30.30 9.33 0.87
C GLN A 204 -29.79 8.16 1.71
N LEU A 205 -30.65 7.52 2.50
CA LEU A 205 -30.28 6.35 3.29
C LEU A 205 -29.95 5.13 2.40
N GLU A 206 -30.72 4.91 1.33
CA GLU A 206 -30.44 3.86 0.34
C GLU A 206 -29.10 4.10 -0.34
N ARG A 207 -28.84 5.34 -0.77
CA ARG A 207 -27.56 5.72 -1.36
C ARG A 207 -26.39 5.55 -0.39
N LEU A 208 -26.57 5.92 0.88
CA LEU A 208 -25.57 5.72 1.92
C LEU A 208 -25.27 4.23 2.15
N ASP A 209 -26.30 3.37 2.07
CA ASP A 209 -26.12 1.92 2.14
C ASP A 209 -25.30 1.38 0.97
N ASP A 210 -25.53 1.86 -0.25
CA ASP A 210 -24.69 1.50 -1.39
C ASP A 210 -23.22 1.87 -1.16
N ILE A 211 -22.94 3.08 -0.66
CA ILE A 211 -21.57 3.53 -0.40
C ILE A 211 -20.90 2.66 0.67
N ILE A 212 -21.63 2.30 1.74
CA ILE A 212 -21.11 1.40 2.79
C ILE A 212 -20.78 0.03 2.19
N VAL A 213 -21.63 -0.51 1.31
CA VAL A 213 -21.37 -1.79 0.63
C VAL A 213 -20.11 -1.72 -0.22
N GLU A 214 -19.95 -0.67 -1.03
CA GLU A 214 -18.74 -0.48 -1.86
C GLU A 214 -17.47 -0.31 -0.99
N ALA A 215 -17.54 0.44 0.10
CA ALA A 215 -16.42 0.62 1.02
C ALA A 215 -16.03 -0.72 1.68
N GLN A 216 -17.02 -1.50 2.13
CA GLN A 216 -16.80 -2.83 2.71
C GLN A 216 -16.21 -3.80 1.68
N GLN A 217 -16.66 -3.74 0.43
CA GLN A 217 -16.09 -4.54 -0.67
C GLN A 217 -14.64 -4.13 -0.96
N GLY A 218 -14.34 -2.83 -0.97
CA GLY A 218 -12.99 -2.31 -1.11
C GLY A 218 -12.06 -2.82 0.00
N LEU A 219 -12.54 -2.79 1.25
CA LEU A 219 -11.82 -3.32 2.41
C LEU A 219 -11.49 -4.81 2.25
N GLU A 220 -12.47 -5.62 1.80
CA GLU A 220 -12.27 -7.04 1.56
C GLU A 220 -11.24 -7.28 0.43
N MET A 221 -11.34 -6.53 -0.67
CA MET A 221 -10.37 -6.60 -1.77
C MET A 221 -8.96 -6.27 -1.31
N ALA A 222 -8.79 -5.23 -0.48
CA ALA A 222 -7.49 -4.84 0.05
C ALA A 222 -6.92 -5.90 1.01
N ASN A 223 -7.77 -6.50 1.86
CA ASN A 223 -7.38 -7.58 2.76
C ASN A 223 -6.89 -8.82 1.99
N ILE A 224 -7.63 -9.24 0.95
CA ILE A 224 -7.24 -10.35 0.09
C ILE A 224 -5.92 -10.04 -0.62
N ALA A 225 -5.77 -8.82 -1.16
CA ALA A 225 -4.54 -8.42 -1.82
C ALA A 225 -3.33 -8.47 -0.86
N SER A 226 -3.51 -7.98 0.37
CA SER A 226 -2.49 -7.97 1.42
C SER A 226 -2.08 -9.38 1.84
N ASP A 227 -3.05 -10.27 2.12
CA ASP A 227 -2.77 -11.68 2.46
C ASP A 227 -2.00 -12.40 1.33
N ILE A 228 -2.38 -12.16 0.07
CA ILE A 228 -1.67 -12.76 -1.07
C ILE A 228 -0.23 -12.21 -1.15
N ILE A 229 -0.02 -10.90 -1.02
CA ILE A 229 1.34 -10.32 -1.04
C ILE A 229 2.20 -10.90 0.09
N GLY A 230 1.67 -10.97 1.31
CA GLY A 230 2.35 -11.58 2.46
C GLY A 230 2.73 -13.03 2.22
N ARG A 231 1.82 -13.85 1.67
CA ARG A 231 2.11 -15.25 1.29
C ARG A 231 3.20 -15.36 0.24
N VAL A 232 3.20 -14.46 -0.74
CA VAL A 232 4.20 -14.44 -1.81
C VAL A 232 5.57 -14.03 -1.28
N SER A 233 5.63 -13.01 -0.43
CA SER A 233 6.85 -12.56 0.25
C SER A 233 7.46 -13.68 1.12
N ASN A 234 6.61 -14.37 1.90
CA ASN A 234 7.03 -15.51 2.73
C ASN A 234 7.54 -16.69 1.89
N ALA A 235 6.82 -17.07 0.83
CA ALA A 235 7.26 -18.13 -0.08
C ALA A 235 8.62 -17.79 -0.72
N TYR A 236 8.85 -16.51 -1.02
CA TYR A 236 10.11 -16.07 -1.61
C TYR A 236 11.28 -16.08 -0.63
N SER A 237 11.05 -15.64 0.61
CA SER A 237 12.05 -15.72 1.68
C SER A 237 12.52 -17.18 1.88
N ASN A 238 11.58 -18.13 1.85
CA ASN A 238 11.90 -19.57 1.90
C ASN A 238 12.75 -20.05 0.71
N ILE A 239 12.49 -19.54 -0.50
CA ILE A 239 13.29 -19.88 -1.69
C ILE A 239 14.72 -19.31 -1.57
N LEU A 240 14.85 -18.07 -1.09
CA LEU A 240 16.14 -17.43 -0.84
C LEU A 240 16.96 -18.22 0.18
N ASP A 241 16.35 -18.62 1.30
CA ASP A 241 17.02 -19.41 2.33
C ASP A 241 17.48 -20.79 1.80
N ASN A 242 16.66 -21.42 0.96
CA ASN A 242 17.05 -22.65 0.26
C ASN A 242 18.25 -22.44 -0.68
N SER A 243 18.32 -21.30 -1.37
CA SER A 243 19.45 -21.00 -2.25
C SER A 243 20.76 -20.77 -1.48
N LEU A 244 20.69 -20.17 -0.28
CA LEU A 244 21.84 -20.02 0.62
C LEU A 244 22.30 -21.39 1.13
N ASN A 245 21.38 -22.25 1.55
CA ASN A 245 21.69 -23.62 1.96
C ASN A 245 22.33 -24.43 0.84
N ASN A 246 21.84 -24.31 -0.40
CA ASN A 246 22.45 -24.97 -1.55
C ASN A 246 23.87 -24.46 -1.83
N THR A 247 24.09 -23.15 -1.75
CA THR A 247 25.42 -22.54 -1.97
C THR A 247 26.42 -23.00 -0.91
N MET A 248 26.02 -23.02 0.37
CA MET A 248 26.86 -23.53 1.45
C MET A 248 27.19 -25.02 1.28
N TRP A 249 26.21 -25.81 0.84
CA TRP A 249 26.41 -27.23 0.55
C TRP A 249 27.42 -27.45 -0.59
N VAL A 250 27.31 -26.67 -1.68
CA VAL A 250 28.26 -26.73 -2.80
C VAL A 250 29.69 -26.43 -2.32
N LEU A 251 29.89 -25.33 -1.60
CA LEU A 251 31.21 -24.96 -1.07
C LEU A 251 31.78 -26.03 -0.12
N THR A 252 30.93 -26.61 0.72
CA THR A 252 31.30 -27.68 1.66
C THR A 252 31.76 -28.93 0.92
N ILE A 253 31.05 -29.35 -0.13
CA ILE A 253 31.45 -30.50 -0.94
C ILE A 253 32.77 -30.25 -1.64
N PHE A 254 32.93 -29.08 -2.28
CA PHE A 254 34.21 -28.73 -2.91
C PHE A 254 35.36 -28.78 -1.90
N SER A 255 35.15 -28.25 -0.70
CA SER A 255 36.16 -28.24 0.36
C SER A 255 36.53 -29.66 0.81
N ILE A 256 35.54 -30.52 1.08
CA ILE A 256 35.76 -31.93 1.48
C ILE A 256 36.48 -32.70 0.37
N VAL A 257 36.05 -32.56 -0.88
CA VAL A 257 36.63 -33.26 -2.03
C VAL A 257 38.08 -32.80 -2.26
N LEU A 258 38.36 -31.49 -2.19
CA LEU A 258 39.71 -30.96 -2.37
C LEU A 258 40.66 -31.29 -1.20
N THR A 259 40.11 -31.59 -0.02
CA THR A 259 40.90 -32.04 1.13
C THR A 259 41.47 -33.45 0.94
N MET A 260 40.78 -34.34 0.21
CA MET A 260 41.21 -35.74 0.07
C MET A 260 42.56 -35.89 -0.67
N PRO A 261 42.79 -35.24 -1.83
CA PRO A 261 44.09 -35.25 -2.47
C PRO A 261 45.18 -34.61 -1.60
N ASN A 262 44.87 -33.51 -0.92
CA ASN A 262 45.83 -32.83 -0.04
C ASN A 262 46.29 -33.73 1.12
N ILE A 263 45.41 -34.54 1.70
CA ILE A 263 45.80 -35.52 2.72
C ILE A 263 46.76 -36.55 2.10
N VAL A 264 46.42 -37.11 0.94
CA VAL A 264 47.24 -38.14 0.28
C VAL A 264 48.62 -37.59 -0.10
N PHE A 265 48.68 -36.46 -0.82
CA PHE A 265 49.93 -35.81 -1.17
C PHE A 265 50.71 -35.32 0.06
N GLY A 266 50.01 -34.85 1.09
CA GLY A 266 50.61 -34.43 2.36
C GLY A 266 51.31 -35.57 3.08
N PHE A 267 50.73 -36.78 3.09
CA PHE A 267 51.40 -37.97 3.64
C PHE A 267 52.61 -38.37 2.79
N PHE A 268 52.46 -38.52 1.47
CA PHE A 268 53.56 -38.91 0.58
C PHE A 268 54.64 -37.83 0.39
N GLY A 269 54.38 -36.59 0.81
CA GLY A 269 55.36 -35.50 0.87
C GLY A 269 56.17 -35.44 2.16
N GLN A 270 55.93 -36.33 3.13
CA GLN A 270 56.72 -36.39 4.36
C GLN A 270 58.07 -37.05 4.10
N ASN A 271 59.13 -36.54 4.72
CA ASN A 271 60.47 -37.12 4.67
C ASN A 271 60.60 -38.35 5.58
N VAL A 272 59.68 -39.31 5.46
CA VAL A 272 59.61 -40.55 6.24
C VAL A 272 59.49 -41.73 5.28
N ASP A 273 60.12 -42.86 5.61
CA ASP A 273 60.04 -44.06 4.79
C ASP A 273 58.60 -44.61 4.73
N LEU A 274 57.92 -44.33 3.61
CA LEU A 274 56.57 -44.77 3.31
C LEU A 274 56.55 -45.94 2.31
N PRO A 275 55.52 -46.81 2.36
CA PRO A 275 55.32 -47.84 1.36
C PRO A 275 55.18 -47.22 -0.03
N PHE A 276 55.65 -47.93 -1.07
CA PHE A 276 55.64 -47.52 -2.48
C PHE A 276 56.61 -46.40 -2.91
N MET A 277 57.39 -45.79 -2.00
CA MET A 277 58.35 -44.73 -2.39
C MET A 277 59.52 -45.23 -3.27
N LYS A 278 59.95 -46.49 -3.12
CA LYS A 278 61.03 -47.10 -3.90
C LYS A 278 60.54 -47.80 -5.18
N ASN A 279 59.23 -47.74 -5.46
CA ASN A 279 58.63 -48.35 -6.65
C ASN A 279 58.74 -47.36 -7.83
N PRO A 280 59.18 -47.80 -9.02
CA PRO A 280 59.17 -46.97 -10.23
C PRO A 280 57.82 -46.32 -10.56
N PHE A 281 56.72 -46.97 -10.16
CA PHE A 281 55.34 -46.49 -10.36
C PHE A 281 54.72 -45.84 -9.10
N GLY A 282 55.54 -45.42 -8.15
CA GLY A 282 55.08 -44.92 -6.85
C GLY A 282 54.18 -43.68 -6.96
N TRP A 283 54.51 -42.75 -7.85
CA TRP A 283 53.74 -41.51 -8.02
C TRP A 283 52.38 -41.75 -8.69
N GLU A 284 52.29 -42.69 -9.64
CA GLU A 284 51.03 -43.10 -10.26
C GLU A 284 50.11 -43.77 -9.24
N ILE A 285 50.66 -44.64 -8.37
CA ILE A 285 49.90 -45.30 -7.29
C ILE A 285 49.32 -44.25 -6.34
N THR A 286 50.10 -43.24 -5.94
CA THR A 286 49.62 -42.13 -5.09
C THR A 286 48.47 -41.36 -5.75
N VAL A 287 48.57 -41.05 -7.05
CA VAL A 287 47.51 -40.38 -7.81
C VAL A 287 46.24 -41.25 -7.87
N VAL A 288 46.37 -42.56 -8.13
CA VAL A 288 45.23 -43.48 -8.18
C VAL A 288 44.51 -43.55 -6.83
N ILE A 289 45.26 -43.62 -5.72
CA ILE A 289 44.69 -43.61 -4.37
C ILE A 289 43.93 -42.30 -4.11
N ALA A 290 44.51 -41.14 -4.46
CA ALA A 290 43.86 -39.84 -4.30
C ALA A 290 42.54 -39.75 -5.10
N VAL A 291 42.54 -40.20 -6.35
CA VAL A 291 41.35 -40.21 -7.21
C VAL A 291 40.30 -41.19 -6.68
N ALA A 292 40.70 -42.38 -6.22
CA ALA A 292 39.79 -43.37 -5.64
C ALA A 292 39.12 -42.84 -4.37
N LEU A 293 39.86 -42.16 -3.49
CA LEU A 293 39.31 -41.52 -2.31
C LEU A 293 38.35 -40.38 -2.67
N CYS A 294 38.69 -39.52 -3.63
CA CYS A 294 37.77 -38.50 -4.13
C CYS A 294 36.47 -39.10 -4.66
N ALA A 295 36.55 -40.15 -5.47
CA ALA A 295 35.39 -40.83 -6.03
C ALA A 295 34.53 -41.46 -4.94
N LEU A 296 35.15 -42.10 -3.93
CA LEU A 296 34.45 -42.66 -2.78
C LEU A 296 33.74 -41.57 -1.96
N THR A 297 34.42 -40.46 -1.69
CA THR A 297 33.86 -39.32 -0.95
C THR A 297 32.67 -38.70 -1.69
N ILE A 298 32.79 -38.48 -3.00
CA ILE A 298 31.68 -37.99 -3.84
C ILE A 298 30.51 -38.98 -3.81
N TRP A 299 30.79 -40.28 -3.91
CA TRP A 299 29.75 -41.32 -3.85
C TRP A 299 29.01 -41.34 -2.51
N LEU A 300 29.73 -41.26 -1.39
CA LEU A 300 29.15 -41.20 -0.04
C LEU A 300 28.30 -39.94 0.15
N LEU A 301 28.80 -38.78 -0.29
CA LEU A 301 28.09 -37.51 -0.19
C LEU A 301 26.79 -37.52 -1.02
N ARG A 302 26.84 -38.04 -2.25
CA ARG A 302 25.65 -38.19 -3.10
C ARG A 302 24.62 -39.12 -2.47
N ARG A 303 25.04 -40.26 -1.90
CA ARG A 303 24.12 -41.24 -1.30
C ARG A 303 23.36 -40.68 -0.10
N ASN A 304 24.02 -39.87 0.74
CA ASN A 304 23.36 -39.26 1.90
C ASN A 304 22.55 -38.00 1.55
N SER A 305 22.88 -37.31 0.46
CA SER A 305 22.20 -36.08 0.05
C SER A 305 20.82 -36.30 -0.59
N PHE A 306 20.49 -37.50 -1.09
CA PHE A 306 19.18 -37.83 -1.67
C PHE A 306 18.08 -38.14 -0.63
N ARG A 307 18.34 -37.93 0.66
CA ARG A 307 17.45 -38.34 1.77
C ARG A 307 16.84 -37.19 2.58
N LYS A 308 16.87 -35.95 2.08
CA LYS A 308 16.12 -34.82 2.63
C LYS A 308 15.34 -34.11 1.53
#